data_AF-A0A7S2KGH4-F1
#
_entry.id   AF-A0A7S2KGH4-F1
#
_cell.length_a   1.000
_cell.length_b   1.000
_cell.length_c   1.000
_cell.angle_alpha   90.00
_cell.angle_beta   90.00
_cell.angle_gamma   90.00
#
_symmetry.space_group_name_H-M   'P 1'
#
loop_
_entity.id
_entity.type
_entity.pdbx_description
1 polymer ?
#
loop_
_entity_poly.entity_id
_entity_poly.type
_entity_poly.pdbx_seq_one_letter_code
_entity_poly.pdbx_strand_id
1 'polypeptide(L)'
;WQFLQLESRSSIAQLEAKGREVCSQSWDDLVQYNEGNQQNIFTEEELKTYCFRAAYVHEILRSGYGFKSDEYVIATDIVNGQKVTWALGSILYEINTLPWDYIEIHGKRHVNNHVQNDIIAEWGHQFSMFLTGVIIASILGVMLVFRRHRTRSKRKDGYEYLREASNNVEIEKLPLRS
;
A
#
# COMPACT_ATOMS: atom_id res chain seq x y z
N TRP A 1 33.34 -2.64 -22.75
CA TRP A 1 32.54 -2.57 -23.98
C TRP A 1 32.63 -1.20 -24.63
N GLN A 2 32.04 -0.16 -24.04
CA GLN A 2 31.98 1.18 -24.66
C GLN A 2 33.37 1.79 -24.96
N PHE A 3 34.31 1.72 -24.01
CA PHE A 3 35.69 2.16 -24.25
C PHE A 3 36.36 1.42 -25.41
N LEU A 4 36.21 0.10 -25.47
CA LEU A 4 36.77 -0.74 -26.55
C LEU A 4 35.97 -0.64 -27.86
N GLN A 5 34.91 0.17 -27.91
CA GLN A 5 34.03 0.36 -29.06
C GLN A 5 33.52 -0.98 -29.63
N LEU A 6 33.25 -1.93 -28.73
CA LEU A 6 32.72 -3.25 -29.08
C LEU A 6 31.21 -3.18 -29.31
N GLU A 7 30.71 -4.04 -30.18
CA GLU A 7 29.27 -4.28 -30.32
C GLU A 7 28.69 -4.83 -29.01
N SER A 8 27.40 -4.58 -28.76
CA SER A 8 26.71 -5.00 -27.54
C SER A 8 26.85 -6.50 -27.29
N ARG A 9 26.75 -7.30 -28.37
CA ARG A 9 27.03 -8.73 -28.38
C ARG A 9 28.40 -8.97 -29.02
N SER A 10 29.38 -9.35 -28.21
CA SER A 10 30.75 -9.65 -28.69
C SER A 10 31.26 -10.95 -28.08
N SER A 11 32.15 -11.64 -28.79
CA SER A 11 32.80 -12.83 -28.27
C SER A 11 33.96 -12.49 -27.33
N ILE A 12 34.37 -13.47 -26.52
CA ILE A 12 35.55 -13.31 -25.66
C ILE A 12 36.82 -13.06 -26.50
N ALA A 13 36.96 -13.70 -27.66
CA ALA A 13 38.06 -13.44 -28.58
C ALA A 13 38.07 -11.99 -29.12
N GLN A 14 36.90 -11.43 -29.44
CA GLN A 14 36.79 -10.03 -29.88
C GLN A 14 37.19 -9.06 -28.76
N LEU A 15 36.76 -9.35 -27.52
CA LEU A 15 37.16 -8.59 -26.33
C LEU A 15 38.69 -8.60 -26.15
N GLU A 16 39.31 -9.78 -26.25
CA GLU A 16 40.77 -9.92 -26.13
C GLU A 16 41.50 -9.15 -27.23
N ALA A 17 41.12 -9.36 -28.49
CA ALA A 17 41.77 -8.75 -29.65
C ALA A 17 41.71 -7.22 -29.57
N LYS A 18 40.52 -6.66 -29.31
CA LYS A 18 40.37 -5.20 -29.17
C LYS A 18 41.05 -4.65 -27.93
N GLY A 19 41.03 -5.39 -26.82
CA GLY A 19 41.77 -5.03 -25.62
C GLY A 19 43.27 -4.91 -25.88
N ARG A 20 43.88 -5.89 -26.56
CA ARG A 20 45.30 -5.87 -26.94
C ARG A 20 45.62 -4.74 -27.91
N GLU A 21 44.79 -4.55 -28.94
CA GLU A 21 44.96 -3.50 -29.95
C GLU A 21 45.02 -2.11 -29.28
N VAL A 22 43.99 -1.77 -28.51
CA VAL A 22 43.87 -0.45 -27.86
C VAL A 22 44.98 -0.26 -26.82
N CYS A 23 45.24 -1.27 -25.98
CA CYS A 23 46.23 -1.15 -24.90
C CYS A 23 47.70 -1.23 -25.34
N SER A 24 47.95 -1.50 -26.62
CA SER A 24 49.29 -1.42 -27.21
C SER A 24 49.65 -0.03 -27.75
N GLN A 25 48.68 0.88 -27.80
CA GLN A 25 48.85 2.23 -28.34
C GLN A 25 49.63 3.13 -27.37
N SER A 26 50.20 4.21 -27.93
CA SER A 26 50.77 5.27 -27.10
C SER A 26 49.67 6.04 -26.36
N TRP A 27 50.05 6.82 -25.36
CA TRP A 27 49.09 7.63 -24.61
C TRP A 27 48.38 8.67 -25.50
N ASP A 28 49.11 9.32 -26.40
CA ASP A 28 48.54 10.34 -27.29
C ASP A 28 47.53 9.72 -28.27
N ASP A 29 47.84 8.54 -28.82
CA ASP A 29 46.93 7.79 -29.68
C ASP A 29 45.68 7.33 -28.93
N LEU A 30 45.82 6.92 -27.66
CA LEU A 30 44.70 6.54 -26.80
C LEU A 30 43.74 7.71 -26.52
N VAL A 31 44.29 8.92 -26.31
CA VAL A 31 43.49 10.13 -26.14
C VAL A 31 42.73 10.43 -27.43
N GLN A 32 43.39 10.36 -28.58
CA GLN A 32 42.72 10.56 -29.88
C GLN A 32 41.66 9.51 -30.17
N TYR A 33 41.93 8.24 -29.85
CA TYR A 33 40.98 7.14 -29.96
C TYR A 33 39.74 7.38 -29.09
N ASN A 34 39.92 7.92 -27.90
CA ASN A 34 38.82 8.28 -26.99
C ASN A 34 38.00 9.48 -27.49
N GLU A 35 38.64 10.50 -28.06
CA GLU A 35 37.95 11.63 -28.68
C GLU A 35 37.07 11.20 -29.87
N GLY A 36 37.50 10.17 -30.60
CA GLY A 36 36.74 9.58 -31.70
C GLY A 36 35.65 8.58 -31.28
N ASN A 37 35.48 8.31 -29.98
CA ASN A 37 34.56 7.29 -29.50
C ASN A 37 33.10 7.75 -29.64
N GLN A 38 32.33 7.03 -30.47
CA GLN A 38 30.93 7.36 -30.77
C GLN A 38 29.96 7.00 -29.64
N GLN A 39 30.34 6.10 -28.73
CA GLN A 39 29.48 5.60 -27.66
C GLN A 39 29.59 6.45 -26.40
N ASN A 40 30.82 6.79 -26.00
CA ASN A 40 31.08 7.64 -24.85
C ASN A 40 32.51 8.19 -24.89
N ILE A 41 32.68 9.46 -24.49
CA ILE A 41 34.00 10.07 -24.31
C ILE A 41 34.36 9.97 -22.83
N PHE A 42 35.50 9.38 -22.52
CA PHE A 42 35.96 9.16 -21.16
C PHE A 42 36.94 10.26 -20.71
N THR A 43 36.95 10.54 -19.41
CA THR A 43 37.92 11.46 -18.82
C THR A 43 39.32 10.86 -18.78
N GLU A 44 40.34 11.72 -18.64
CA GLU A 44 41.73 11.29 -18.54
C GLU A 44 41.99 10.32 -17.37
N GLU A 45 41.33 10.55 -16.23
CA GLU A 45 41.43 9.68 -15.06
C GLU A 45 40.87 8.29 -15.33
N GLU A 46 39.74 8.20 -16.02
CA GLU A 46 39.15 6.93 -16.42
C GLU A 46 40.05 6.18 -17.42
N LEU A 47 40.58 6.90 -18.42
CA LEU A 47 41.50 6.38 -19.46
C LEU A 47 42.70 5.64 -18.86
N LYS A 48 43.33 6.21 -17.83
CA LYS A 48 44.48 5.59 -17.15
C LYS A 48 44.18 4.19 -16.60
N THR A 49 42.92 3.91 -16.28
CA THR A 49 42.52 2.63 -15.69
C THR A 49 41.94 1.63 -16.70
N TYR A 50 41.59 2.08 -17.91
CA TYR A 50 40.80 1.26 -18.82
C TYR A 50 41.53 0.02 -19.33
N CYS A 51 42.84 0.10 -19.52
CA CYS A 51 43.61 -1.07 -19.94
C CYS A 51 43.68 -2.16 -18.87
N PHE A 52 43.85 -1.76 -17.61
CA PHE A 52 43.73 -2.70 -16.50
C PHE A 52 42.31 -3.29 -16.43
N ARG A 53 41.27 -2.46 -16.55
CA ARG A 53 39.87 -2.92 -16.52
C ARG A 53 39.58 -3.90 -17.66
N ALA A 54 40.05 -3.64 -18.88
CA ALA A 54 39.85 -4.51 -20.03
C ALA A 54 40.52 -5.88 -19.82
N ALA A 55 41.78 -5.89 -19.39
CA ALA A 55 42.50 -7.12 -19.08
C ALA A 55 41.83 -7.90 -17.93
N TYR A 56 41.44 -7.21 -16.87
CA TYR A 56 40.75 -7.80 -15.72
C TYR A 56 39.41 -8.44 -16.10
N VAL A 57 38.59 -7.74 -16.89
CA VAL A 57 37.31 -8.27 -17.37
C VAL A 57 37.53 -9.49 -18.27
N HIS A 58 38.51 -9.44 -19.18
CA HIS A 58 38.86 -10.61 -20.00
C HIS A 58 39.25 -11.80 -19.12
N GLU A 59 40.16 -11.63 -18.16
CA GLU A 59 40.62 -12.72 -17.30
C GLU A 59 39.51 -13.27 -16.39
N ILE A 60 38.65 -12.43 -15.85
CA ILE A 60 37.48 -12.90 -15.11
C ILE A 60 36.57 -13.74 -15.99
N LEU A 61 36.28 -13.33 -17.23
CA LEU A 61 35.40 -14.09 -18.10
C LEU A 61 36.07 -15.40 -18.55
N ARG A 62 37.31 -15.33 -19.03
CA ARG A 62 38.03 -16.46 -19.65
C ARG A 62 38.53 -17.48 -18.63
N SER A 63 39.14 -17.00 -17.55
CA SER A 63 39.84 -17.81 -16.56
C SER A 63 39.03 -17.95 -15.27
N GLY A 64 38.30 -16.92 -14.86
CA GLY A 64 37.44 -16.95 -13.68
C GLY A 64 36.14 -17.73 -13.88
N TYR A 65 35.36 -17.37 -14.90
CA TYR A 65 34.07 -18.00 -15.21
C TYR A 65 34.16 -19.11 -16.25
N GLY A 66 35.34 -19.30 -16.86
CA GLY A 66 35.60 -20.41 -17.77
C GLY A 66 34.98 -20.26 -19.17
N PHE A 67 34.66 -19.05 -19.60
CA PHE A 67 34.14 -18.83 -20.95
C PHE A 67 35.18 -19.27 -22.00
N LYS A 68 34.71 -19.82 -23.12
CA LYS A 68 35.54 -20.12 -24.29
C LYS A 68 35.68 -18.89 -25.19
N SER A 69 36.71 -18.89 -26.02
CA SER A 69 37.02 -17.77 -26.91
C SER A 69 35.90 -17.45 -27.90
N ASP A 70 35.13 -18.45 -28.33
CA ASP A 70 34.02 -18.35 -29.27
C ASP A 70 32.65 -18.06 -28.62
N GLU A 71 32.59 -18.03 -27.29
CA GLU A 71 31.35 -17.70 -26.57
C GLU A 71 31.10 -16.18 -26.55
N TYR A 72 29.82 -15.81 -26.54
CA TYR A 72 29.37 -14.43 -26.66
C TYR A 72 28.76 -13.91 -25.37
N VAL A 73 29.04 -12.64 -25.07
CA VAL A 73 28.44 -11.90 -23.95
C VAL A 73 27.69 -10.70 -24.51
N ILE A 74 26.53 -10.41 -23.92
CA ILE A 74 25.77 -9.19 -24.17
C ILE A 74 25.99 -8.25 -22.98
N ALA A 75 26.71 -7.15 -23.20
CA ALA A 75 26.88 -6.11 -22.19
C ALA A 75 25.78 -5.07 -22.34
N THR A 76 24.82 -5.05 -21.41
CA THR A 76 23.72 -4.10 -21.41
C THR A 76 23.22 -3.79 -19.99
N ASP A 77 22.82 -2.54 -19.76
CA ASP A 77 22.08 -2.13 -18.57
C ASP A 77 20.55 -2.16 -18.79
N ILE A 78 20.12 -2.31 -20.05
CA ILE A 78 18.72 -2.19 -20.46
C ILE A 78 18.28 -3.45 -21.21
N VAL A 79 17.15 -4.02 -20.80
CA VAL A 79 16.48 -5.12 -21.49
C VAL A 79 15.02 -4.72 -21.70
N ASN A 80 14.55 -4.76 -22.95
CA ASN A 80 13.19 -4.35 -23.34
C ASN A 80 12.79 -2.94 -22.87
N GLY A 81 13.73 -1.99 -22.93
CA GLY A 81 13.49 -0.59 -22.51
C GLY A 81 13.48 -0.38 -21.00
N GLN A 82 13.70 -1.42 -20.20
CA GLN A 82 13.78 -1.32 -18.74
C GLN A 82 15.21 -1.53 -18.25
N LYS A 83 15.64 -0.70 -17.32
CA LYS A 83 16.93 -0.87 -16.65
C LYS A 83 16.87 -2.12 -15.79
N VAL A 84 17.73 -3.10 -16.07
CA VAL A 84 17.82 -4.32 -15.27
C VAL A 84 18.72 -4.03 -14.08
N THR A 85 18.18 -4.18 -12.87
CA THR A 85 18.93 -4.04 -11.63
C THR A 85 18.57 -5.15 -10.67
N TRP A 86 19.48 -5.49 -9.77
CA TRP A 86 19.22 -6.45 -8.69
C TRP A 86 18.02 -6.02 -7.82
N ALA A 87 17.82 -4.72 -7.64
CA ALA A 87 16.74 -4.16 -6.84
C ALA A 87 15.35 -4.51 -7.40
N LEU A 88 15.19 -4.52 -8.72
CA LEU A 88 13.94 -4.95 -9.37
C LEU A 88 13.63 -6.42 -9.03
N GLY A 89 14.65 -7.29 -9.06
CA GLY A 89 14.51 -8.69 -8.67
C GLY A 89 14.14 -8.85 -7.20
N SER A 90 14.74 -8.05 -6.30
CA SER A 90 14.41 -8.05 -4.88
C SER A 90 12.95 -7.65 -4.63
N ILE A 91 12.47 -6.59 -5.27
CA ILE A 91 11.07 -6.15 -5.14
C ILE A 91 10.13 -7.24 -5.66
N LEU A 92 10.43 -7.85 -6.81
CA LEU A 92 9.60 -8.93 -7.36
C LEU A 92 9.52 -10.13 -6.42
N TYR A 93 10.64 -10.49 -5.78
CA TYR A 93 10.69 -11.55 -4.78
C TYR A 93 9.80 -11.23 -3.57
N GLU A 94 9.94 -10.04 -2.99
CA GLU A 94 9.14 -9.61 -1.84
C GLU A 94 7.65 -9.54 -2.16
N ILE A 95 7.31 -8.96 -3.32
CA ILE A 95 5.93 -8.90 -3.81
C ILE A 95 5.35 -10.30 -3.85
N ASN A 96 6.04 -11.32 -4.36
CA ASN A 96 5.51 -12.69 -4.43
C ASN A 96 5.18 -13.31 -3.05
N THR A 97 5.68 -12.76 -1.94
CA THR A 97 5.35 -13.23 -0.58
C THR A 97 4.09 -12.59 -0.01
N LEU A 98 3.58 -11.52 -0.62
CA LEU A 98 2.37 -10.87 -0.17
C LEU A 98 1.15 -11.77 -0.45
N PRO A 99 0.14 -11.79 0.42
CA PRO A 99 -1.06 -12.61 0.24
C PRO A 99 -1.97 -11.97 -0.82
N TRP A 100 -1.60 -12.13 -2.10
CA TRP A 100 -2.42 -11.66 -3.21
C TRP A 100 -3.66 -12.52 -3.35
N ASP A 101 -4.82 -11.89 -3.29
CA ASP A 101 -6.00 -12.42 -3.97
C ASP A 101 -5.97 -11.93 -5.41
N TYR A 102 -5.76 -12.85 -6.35
CA TYR A 102 -5.89 -12.55 -7.77
C TYR A 102 -7.37 -12.32 -8.08
N ILE A 103 -7.72 -11.08 -8.41
CA ILE A 103 -9.03 -10.77 -8.98
C ILE A 103 -8.94 -11.14 -10.47
N GLU A 104 -9.58 -12.24 -10.89
CA GLU A 104 -9.66 -12.60 -12.30
C GLU A 104 -10.44 -11.53 -13.08
N ILE A 105 -9.73 -10.69 -13.82
CA ILE A 105 -10.33 -9.71 -14.74
C ILE A 105 -10.51 -10.33 -16.13
N HIS A 106 -11.01 -11.58 -16.22
CA HIS A 106 -11.51 -12.13 -17.48
C HIS A 106 -12.62 -13.15 -17.24
N GLY A 107 -13.87 -12.66 -17.26
CA GLY A 107 -15.04 -13.49 -17.58
C GLY A 107 -15.96 -13.81 -16.41
N LYS A 108 -17.07 -13.04 -16.33
CA LYS A 108 -18.21 -13.20 -15.40
C LYS A 108 -17.86 -12.98 -13.93
N ARG A 109 -18.10 -11.73 -13.51
CA ARG A 109 -18.39 -11.33 -12.14
C ARG A 109 -19.38 -12.31 -11.48
N HIS A 110 -18.90 -13.32 -10.78
CA HIS A 110 -19.63 -13.97 -9.70
C HIS A 110 -19.11 -13.34 -8.40
N VAL A 111 -19.66 -12.17 -8.06
CA VAL A 111 -19.60 -11.72 -6.67
C VAL A 111 -20.33 -12.79 -5.89
N ASN A 112 -19.59 -13.69 -5.23
CA ASN A 112 -20.19 -14.54 -4.23
C ASN A 112 -20.64 -13.62 -3.10
N ASN A 113 -21.96 -13.50 -2.95
CA ASN A 113 -22.63 -12.75 -1.90
C ASN A 113 -22.37 -13.28 -0.48
N HIS A 114 -21.37 -14.16 -0.28
CA HIS A 114 -21.11 -14.78 1.02
C HIS A 114 -20.22 -13.93 1.92
N VAL A 115 -19.21 -13.23 1.37
CA VAL A 115 -18.27 -12.44 2.20
C VAL A 115 -18.90 -11.12 2.71
N GLN A 116 -19.91 -10.59 2.02
CA GLN A 116 -20.67 -9.43 2.51
C GLN A 116 -21.57 -9.80 3.71
N ASN A 117 -22.01 -11.06 3.82
CA ASN A 117 -22.90 -11.50 4.88
C ASN A 117 -22.15 -11.86 6.17
N ASP A 118 -20.90 -12.33 6.08
CA ASP A 118 -20.15 -12.77 7.26
C ASP A 118 -19.65 -11.58 8.12
N ILE A 119 -19.36 -10.42 7.51
CA ILE A 119 -18.94 -9.22 8.28
C ILE A 119 -20.15 -8.49 8.90
N ILE A 120 -21.31 -8.49 8.23
CA ILE A 120 -22.51 -7.78 8.71
C ILE A 120 -23.31 -8.64 9.72
N ALA A 121 -23.28 -9.96 9.61
CA ALA A 121 -24.03 -10.85 10.50
C ALA A 121 -23.43 -10.95 11.91
N GLU A 122 -22.10 -10.93 12.05
CA GLU A 122 -21.46 -11.19 13.36
C GLU A 122 -21.45 -9.95 14.27
N TRP A 123 -21.27 -8.75 13.72
CA TRP A 123 -21.32 -7.50 14.48
C TRP A 123 -22.73 -6.90 14.59
N GLY A 124 -23.62 -7.22 13.65
CA GLY A 124 -24.97 -6.66 13.58
C GLY A 124 -25.86 -7.06 14.76
N HIS A 125 -25.77 -8.31 15.23
CA HIS A 125 -26.62 -8.78 16.33
C HIS A 125 -26.28 -8.14 17.68
N GLN A 126 -24.98 -7.92 17.96
CA GLN A 126 -24.57 -7.29 19.21
C GLN A 126 -25.05 -5.83 19.26
N PHE A 127 -24.78 -5.04 18.21
CA PHE A 127 -25.26 -3.66 18.14
C PHE A 127 -26.80 -3.57 18.11
N SER A 128 -27.48 -4.52 17.46
CA SER A 128 -28.95 -4.58 17.43
C SER A 128 -29.56 -4.87 18.82
N MET A 129 -28.97 -5.77 19.62
CA MET A 129 -29.44 -6.06 20.98
C MET A 129 -29.26 -4.85 21.92
N PHE A 130 -28.15 -4.12 21.80
CA PHE A 130 -27.94 -2.91 22.61
C PHE A 130 -28.93 -1.80 22.25
N LEU A 131 -29.15 -1.52 20.95
CA LEU A 131 -30.08 -0.50 20.51
C LEU A 131 -31.53 -0.82 20.89
N THR A 132 -31.95 -2.07 20.73
CA THR A 132 -33.31 -2.50 21.13
C THR A 132 -33.50 -2.44 22.66
N GLY A 133 -32.47 -2.82 23.43
CA GLY A 133 -32.48 -2.70 24.89
C GLY A 133 -32.66 -1.26 25.39
N VAL A 134 -31.90 -0.30 24.82
CA VAL A 134 -31.99 1.12 25.19
C VAL A 134 -33.36 1.71 24.83
N ILE A 135 -33.92 1.34 23.68
CA ILE A 135 -35.26 1.80 23.26
C ILE A 135 -36.33 1.26 24.21
N ILE A 136 -36.29 -0.02 24.58
CA ILE A 136 -37.25 -0.59 25.53
C ILE A 136 -37.12 0.06 26.91
N ALA A 137 -35.90 0.28 27.40
CA ALA A 137 -35.67 0.94 28.69
C ALA A 137 -36.18 2.38 28.70
N SER A 138 -36.00 3.13 27.60
CA SER A 138 -36.52 4.50 27.49
C SER A 138 -38.05 4.52 27.43
N ILE A 139 -38.69 3.62 26.67
CA ILE A 139 -40.16 3.50 26.62
C ILE A 139 -40.71 3.10 27.99
N LEU A 140 -40.10 2.13 28.68
CA LEU A 140 -40.50 1.73 30.04
C LEU A 140 -40.30 2.87 31.03
N GLY A 141 -39.19 3.61 30.95
CA GLY A 141 -38.94 4.80 31.76
C GLY A 141 -40.01 5.86 31.56
N VAL A 142 -40.33 6.19 30.31
CA VAL A 142 -41.41 7.13 29.96
C VAL A 142 -42.76 6.62 30.45
N MET A 143 -43.07 5.33 30.27
CA MET A 143 -44.31 4.72 30.78
C MET A 143 -44.40 4.76 32.30
N LEU A 144 -43.31 4.52 33.03
CA LEU A 144 -43.28 4.61 34.49
C LEU A 144 -43.44 6.06 34.95
N VAL A 145 -42.83 7.01 34.25
CA VAL A 145 -43.02 8.45 34.50
C VAL A 145 -44.47 8.85 34.19
N PHE A 146 -45.05 8.40 33.08
CA PHE A 146 -46.45 8.65 32.73
C PHE A 146 -47.41 7.98 33.70
N ARG A 147 -47.13 6.77 34.18
CA ARG A 147 -47.92 6.10 35.22
C ARG A 147 -47.81 6.82 36.55
N ARG A 148 -46.61 7.27 36.95
CA ARG A 148 -46.40 8.14 38.11
C ARG A 148 -47.09 9.48 37.95
N HIS A 149 -47.09 10.04 36.75
CA HIS A 149 -47.75 11.32 36.45
C HIS A 149 -49.27 11.13 36.47
N ARG A 150 -49.80 10.02 35.94
CA ARG A 150 -51.22 9.70 35.97
C ARG A 150 -51.72 9.38 37.38
N THR A 151 -50.94 8.68 38.21
CA THR A 151 -51.27 8.49 39.63
C THR A 151 -51.14 9.79 40.42
N ARG A 152 -50.15 10.63 40.14
CA ARG A 152 -50.04 11.99 40.72
C ARG A 152 -51.16 12.92 40.25
N SER A 153 -51.62 12.81 39.01
CA SER A 153 -52.76 13.55 38.46
C SER A 153 -54.04 13.15 39.17
N LYS A 154 -54.34 11.84 39.28
CA LYS A 154 -55.47 11.35 40.09
C LYS A 154 -55.37 11.78 41.57
N ARG A 155 -54.15 11.90 42.11
CA ARG A 155 -53.92 12.42 43.47
C ARG A 155 -54.22 13.91 43.57
N LYS A 156 -53.87 14.71 42.54
CA LYS A 156 -54.23 16.14 42.45
C LYS A 156 -55.74 16.34 42.37
N ASP A 157 -56.42 15.60 41.50
CA ASP A 157 -57.88 15.69 41.33
C ASP A 157 -58.61 15.37 42.65
N GLY A 158 -58.10 14.41 43.43
CA GLY A 158 -58.62 14.08 44.76
C GLY A 158 -58.39 15.17 45.82
N TYR A 159 -57.26 15.89 45.79
CA TYR A 159 -57.04 17.03 46.69
C TYR A 159 -57.88 18.25 46.30
N GLU A 160 -58.19 18.42 45.02
CA GLU A 160 -59.04 19.50 44.51
C GLU A 160 -60.49 19.33 45.00
N TYR A 161 -61.02 18.09 44.99
CA TYR A 161 -62.31 17.75 45.60
C TYR A 161 -62.37 18.02 47.11
N LEU A 162 -61.32 17.66 47.86
CA LEU A 162 -61.25 17.94 49.30
C LEU A 162 -61.13 19.43 49.61
N ARG A 163 -60.47 20.22 48.74
CA ARG A 163 -60.36 21.67 48.87
C ARG A 163 -61.70 22.37 48.61
N GLU A 164 -62.46 21.93 47.60
CA GLU A 164 -63.82 22.41 47.37
C GLU A 164 -64.75 22.04 48.55
N ALA A 165 -64.68 20.82 49.07
CA ALA A 165 -65.47 20.42 50.24
C ALA A 165 -65.11 21.25 51.49
N SER A 166 -63.83 21.52 51.73
CA SER A 166 -63.38 22.39 52.84
C SER A 166 -63.87 23.83 52.69
N ASN A 167 -63.75 24.41 51.49
CA ASN A 167 -64.22 25.77 51.21
C ASN A 167 -65.74 25.88 51.35
N ASN A 168 -66.50 24.87 50.91
CA ASN A 168 -67.96 24.86 51.04
C ASN A 168 -68.41 24.79 52.51
N VAL A 169 -67.70 24.02 53.35
CA VAL A 169 -67.94 23.97 54.80
C VAL A 169 -67.60 25.31 55.48
N GLU A 170 -66.61 26.04 54.98
CA GLU A 170 -66.25 27.37 55.52
C GLU A 170 -67.27 28.45 55.12
N ILE A 171 -67.86 28.35 53.94
CA ILE A 171 -68.97 29.23 53.50
C ILE A 171 -70.26 28.96 54.29
N GLU A 172 -70.53 27.71 54.69
CA GLU A 172 -71.71 27.37 55.52
C GLU A 172 -71.57 27.87 56.98
N LYS A 173 -70.34 28.17 57.44
CA LYS A 173 -70.06 28.68 58.79
C LYS A 173 -70.03 30.21 58.91
N LEU A 174 -70.42 30.93 57.86
CA LEU A 174 -70.63 32.38 57.89
C LEU A 174 -72.13 32.74 57.91
N PRO A 175 -72.81 32.73 59.07
CA PRO A 175 -74.03 33.52 59.22
C PRO A 175 -73.68 35.01 59.27
N LEU A 176 -74.16 35.69 58.24
CA LEU A 176 -74.44 37.12 58.17
C LEU A 176 -75.18 37.64 59.42
N ARG A 177 -74.66 38.75 59.96
CA ARG A 177 -75.38 39.95 60.44
C ARG A 177 -76.79 39.77 61.01
N SER A 178 -76.93 40.09 62.29
CA SER A 178 -77.42 41.41 62.73
C SER A 178 -76.77 41.82 64.04
#